data_AF-A0A8H7H0D9-F1
#
_entry.id   AF-A0A8H7H0D9-F1
#
_cell.length_a   1.000
_cell.length_b   1.000
_cell.length_c   1.000
_cell.angle_alpha   90.00
_cell.angle_beta   90.00
_cell.angle_gamma   90.00
#
_symmetry.space_group_name_H-M   'P 1'
#
loop_
_entity.id
_entity.type
_entity.pdbx_description
1 polymer ?
#
loop_
_entity_poly.entity_id
_entity_poly.type
_entity_poly.pdbx_seq_one_letter_code
_entity_poly.pdbx_strand_id
1 'polypeptide(L)'
;MKSTTAVDRCEGFTHGDLVLRSVDGDEFHVHSAVLSVASPVFKDMFTACSPQSGQLIMMAETSEMLRIMLGFIYPKRSPVICSFETLEKAFHVADKYQLDDMHHQLRQSLSLADSPVSVFRDPLGALRIASSLGFQDEVNLAISVSQNQYQLNTIDCLLEVAERTPDSIPWIKLLAIPLIRNEIISDVLLNFYEAPMRLAGSSFTRALCESCSESHHYGAHNSPPEWQARWARGVTEELKKKPANEWERYFGTEYLLEAVSRYDMPIRTPRGDCTCVEKVKFYEYEFLGWSSHVLRSLQSRLECLKKLEALS
;
A
#
# COMPACT_ATOMS: atom_id res chain seq x y z
N MET A 1 -51.46 8.91 -11.67
CA MET A 1 -51.13 8.21 -12.93
C MET A 1 -49.75 8.64 -13.42
N LYS A 2 -48.72 7.86 -13.11
CA LYS A 2 -47.55 7.64 -13.97
C LYS A 2 -47.25 6.16 -13.84
N SER A 3 -47.44 5.48 -14.96
CA SER A 3 -47.35 4.04 -15.11
C SER A 3 -45.94 3.69 -15.56
N THR A 4 -45.50 2.50 -15.14
CA THR A 4 -44.60 1.61 -15.90
C THR A 4 -43.11 1.95 -15.92
N THR A 5 -42.33 1.23 -15.10
CA THR A 5 -41.22 0.40 -15.61
C THR A 5 -41.21 -0.89 -14.79
N ALA A 6 -41.75 -1.96 -15.40
CA ALA A 6 -41.55 -3.31 -14.92
C ALA A 6 -40.05 -3.59 -14.96
N VAL A 7 -39.50 -3.89 -13.79
CA VAL A 7 -38.11 -4.30 -13.61
C VAL A 7 -37.86 -5.55 -14.46
N ASP A 8 -36.72 -5.54 -15.13
CA ASP A 8 -36.17 -6.51 -16.05
C ASP A 8 -36.45 -7.97 -15.64
N ARG A 9 -37.48 -8.58 -16.22
CA ARG A 9 -37.89 -9.97 -15.91
C ARG A 9 -36.94 -10.92 -16.61
N CYS A 10 -36.13 -11.66 -15.85
CA CYS A 10 -35.41 -12.90 -16.22
C CYS A 10 -35.24 -13.18 -17.73
N GLU A 11 -34.60 -12.28 -18.48
CA GLU A 11 -34.30 -12.56 -19.88
C GLU A 11 -33.32 -13.74 -19.96
N GLY A 12 -33.80 -14.90 -20.41
CA GLY A 12 -32.97 -16.07 -20.75
C GLY A 12 -33.45 -17.42 -20.21
N PHE A 13 -34.11 -17.46 -19.04
CA PHE A 13 -34.45 -18.70 -18.31
C PHE A 13 -35.98 -18.87 -18.19
N THR A 14 -36.64 -19.08 -19.33
CA THR A 14 -38.12 -19.15 -19.41
C THR A 14 -38.66 -20.55 -19.74
N HIS A 15 -37.79 -21.54 -19.93
CA HIS A 15 -38.16 -22.92 -20.26
C HIS A 15 -37.33 -23.89 -19.42
N GLY A 16 -37.98 -24.93 -18.88
CA GLY A 16 -37.34 -25.93 -18.03
C GLY A 16 -38.36 -26.79 -17.30
N ASP A 17 -37.91 -27.94 -16.80
CA ASP A 17 -38.69 -28.86 -15.96
C ASP A 17 -38.60 -28.52 -14.47
N LEU A 18 -37.78 -27.53 -14.09
CA LEU A 18 -37.66 -26.99 -12.72
C LEU A 18 -37.71 -25.47 -12.70
N VAL A 19 -38.13 -24.91 -11.56
CA VAL A 19 -38.10 -23.47 -11.30
C VAL A 19 -37.26 -23.21 -10.05
N LEU A 20 -36.15 -22.49 -10.21
CA LEU A 20 -35.40 -21.95 -9.07
C LEU A 20 -35.94 -20.55 -8.75
N ARG A 21 -36.23 -20.25 -7.50
CA ARG A 21 -36.60 -18.90 -7.06
C ARG A 21 -35.51 -18.32 -6.18
N SER A 22 -35.00 -17.14 -6.53
CA SER A 22 -34.03 -16.40 -5.72
C SER A 22 -34.64 -15.93 -4.40
N VAL A 23 -33.77 -15.53 -3.46
CA VAL A 23 -34.23 -14.87 -2.22
C VAL A 23 -34.95 -13.55 -2.49
N ASP A 24 -34.63 -12.90 -3.60
CA ASP A 24 -35.26 -11.64 -4.04
C ASP A 24 -36.62 -11.87 -4.74
N GLY A 25 -36.98 -13.14 -4.99
CA GLY A 25 -38.28 -13.54 -5.53
C GLY A 25 -38.34 -13.75 -7.04
N ASP A 26 -37.23 -13.56 -7.77
CA ASP A 26 -37.18 -13.83 -9.20
C ASP A 26 -37.12 -15.33 -9.48
N GLU A 27 -37.81 -15.75 -10.55
CA GLU A 27 -37.92 -17.14 -10.95
C GLU A 27 -37.11 -17.44 -12.20
N PHE A 28 -36.40 -18.58 -12.18
CA PHE A 28 -35.53 -19.06 -13.24
C PHE A 28 -36.00 -20.46 -13.64
N HIS A 29 -36.55 -20.59 -14.85
CA HIS A 29 -36.89 -21.89 -15.42
C HIS A 29 -35.63 -22.55 -15.99
N VAL A 30 -35.32 -23.73 -15.48
CA VAL A 30 -34.06 -24.45 -15.73
C VAL A 30 -34.30 -25.94 -15.93
N HIS A 31 -33.29 -26.63 -16.46
CA HIS A 31 -33.33 -28.06 -16.76
C HIS A 31 -32.60 -28.84 -15.66
N SER A 32 -33.32 -29.74 -14.97
CA SER A 32 -32.80 -30.59 -13.89
C SER A 32 -31.58 -31.40 -14.33
N ALA A 33 -31.64 -31.95 -15.55
CA ALA A 33 -30.58 -32.74 -16.15
C ALA A 33 -29.29 -31.93 -16.35
N VAL A 34 -29.39 -30.69 -16.83
CA VAL A 34 -28.21 -29.84 -17.08
C VAL A 34 -27.57 -29.40 -15.76
N LEU A 35 -28.38 -29.00 -14.78
CA LEU A 35 -27.88 -28.68 -13.44
C LEU A 35 -27.19 -29.88 -12.78
N SER A 36 -27.74 -31.09 -12.95
CA SER A 36 -27.15 -32.33 -12.40
C SER A 36 -25.82 -32.71 -13.04
N VAL A 37 -25.63 -32.36 -14.31
CA VAL A 37 -24.35 -32.58 -15.00
C VAL A 37 -23.32 -31.56 -14.54
N ALA A 38 -23.72 -30.30 -14.38
CA ALA A 38 -22.81 -29.23 -14.01
C ALA A 38 -22.41 -29.25 -12.52
N SER A 39 -23.30 -29.73 -11.63
CA SER A 39 -23.10 -29.68 -10.18
C SER A 39 -23.44 -31.02 -9.53
N PRO A 40 -22.48 -31.66 -8.84
CA PRO A 40 -22.74 -32.81 -7.97
C PRO A 40 -23.79 -32.50 -6.90
N VAL A 41 -23.78 -31.29 -6.34
CA VAL A 41 -24.71 -30.87 -5.29
C VAL A 41 -26.16 -30.88 -5.79
N PHE A 42 -26.41 -30.34 -7.00
CA PHE A 42 -27.75 -30.42 -7.59
C PHE A 42 -28.14 -31.86 -7.93
N LYS A 43 -27.20 -32.67 -8.46
CA LYS A 43 -27.44 -34.08 -8.74
C LYS A 43 -27.89 -34.85 -7.49
N ASP A 44 -27.19 -34.67 -6.38
CA ASP A 44 -27.50 -35.34 -5.12
C ASP A 44 -28.84 -34.86 -4.55
N MET A 45 -29.09 -33.54 -4.60
CA MET A 45 -30.36 -32.93 -4.19
C MET A 45 -31.55 -33.52 -4.96
N PHE A 46 -31.43 -33.64 -6.28
CA PHE A 46 -32.52 -34.16 -7.11
C PHE A 46 -32.68 -35.67 -6.98
N THR A 47 -31.59 -36.41 -6.76
CA THR A 47 -31.64 -37.85 -6.51
C THR A 47 -32.36 -38.15 -5.18
N ALA A 48 -32.10 -37.36 -4.14
CA ALA A 48 -32.71 -37.53 -2.83
C ALA A 48 -34.21 -37.15 -2.80
N CYS A 49 -34.59 -36.08 -3.49
CA CYS A 49 -35.95 -35.55 -3.44
C CYS A 49 -36.87 -36.01 -4.59
N SER A 50 -36.31 -36.57 -5.68
CA SER A 50 -37.05 -36.94 -6.90
C SER A 50 -38.06 -35.87 -7.34
N PRO A 51 -37.59 -34.68 -7.76
CA PRO A 51 -38.46 -33.54 -7.95
C PRO A 51 -39.50 -33.77 -9.06
N GLN A 52 -40.72 -33.28 -8.83
CA GLN A 52 -41.80 -33.35 -9.82
C GLN A 52 -41.56 -32.30 -10.92
N SER A 53 -42.05 -32.58 -12.14
CA SER A 53 -41.98 -31.61 -13.24
C SER A 53 -42.71 -30.31 -12.85
N GLY A 54 -42.02 -29.18 -12.96
CA GLY A 54 -42.52 -27.86 -12.56
C GLY A 54 -42.32 -27.53 -11.07
N GLN A 55 -41.53 -28.33 -10.34
CA GLN A 55 -41.27 -28.07 -8.92
C GLN A 55 -40.48 -26.76 -8.73
N LEU A 56 -40.96 -25.96 -7.78
CA LEU A 56 -40.32 -24.74 -7.30
C LEU A 56 -39.32 -25.06 -6.19
N ILE A 57 -38.07 -24.61 -6.35
CA ILE A 57 -37.00 -24.74 -5.35
C ILE A 57 -36.59 -23.34 -4.90
N MET A 58 -36.71 -23.09 -3.60
CA MET A 58 -36.26 -21.83 -2.99
C MET A 58 -34.74 -21.84 -2.83
N MET A 59 -34.09 -20.80 -3.35
CA MET A 59 -32.64 -20.60 -3.28
C MET A 59 -32.30 -19.56 -2.22
N ALA A 60 -31.11 -19.65 -1.64
CA ALA A 60 -30.63 -18.66 -0.67
C ALA A 60 -29.93 -17.48 -1.37
N GLU A 61 -29.60 -17.66 -2.64
CA GLU A 61 -28.85 -16.76 -3.48
C GLU A 61 -29.74 -15.64 -4.04
N THR A 62 -29.14 -14.48 -4.23
CA THR A 62 -29.76 -13.35 -4.91
C THR A 62 -29.97 -13.65 -6.39
N SER A 63 -30.87 -12.90 -7.03
CA SER A 63 -31.11 -13.00 -8.47
C SER A 63 -29.84 -12.77 -9.28
N GLU A 64 -28.97 -11.85 -8.86
CA GLU A 64 -27.67 -11.60 -9.50
C GLU A 64 -26.77 -12.84 -9.47
N MET A 65 -26.62 -13.46 -8.29
CA MET A 65 -25.74 -14.64 -8.14
C MET A 65 -26.28 -15.84 -8.91
N LEU A 66 -27.59 -16.06 -8.92
CA LEU A 66 -28.21 -17.11 -9.73
C LEU A 66 -28.00 -16.85 -11.23
N ARG A 67 -28.12 -15.60 -11.71
CA ARG A 67 -27.84 -15.28 -13.12
C ARG A 67 -26.39 -15.58 -13.49
N ILE A 68 -25.44 -15.23 -12.63
CA ILE A 68 -24.02 -15.52 -12.87
C ILE A 68 -23.80 -17.04 -12.91
N MET A 69 -24.24 -17.76 -11.88
CA MET A 69 -24.12 -19.22 -11.79
C MET A 69 -24.74 -19.91 -13.00
N LEU A 70 -25.99 -19.58 -13.33
CA LEU A 70 -26.68 -20.15 -14.48
C LEU A 70 -26.04 -19.70 -15.81
N GLY A 71 -25.43 -18.52 -15.88
CA GLY A 71 -24.67 -18.07 -17.04
C GLY A 71 -23.45 -18.94 -17.32
N PHE A 72 -22.80 -19.48 -16.29
CA PHE A 72 -21.73 -20.48 -16.45
C PHE A 72 -22.26 -21.88 -16.81
N ILE A 73 -23.42 -22.28 -16.25
CA ILE A 73 -24.01 -23.61 -16.51
C ILE A 73 -24.68 -23.69 -17.90
N TYR A 74 -25.27 -22.59 -18.37
CA TYR A 74 -25.92 -22.47 -19.68
C TYR A 74 -25.19 -21.43 -20.55
N PRO A 75 -23.92 -21.68 -20.92
CA PRO A 75 -23.08 -20.67 -21.55
C PRO A 75 -23.59 -20.33 -22.95
N LYS A 76 -24.21 -19.15 -23.09
CA LYS A 76 -24.42 -18.46 -24.37
C LYS A 76 -23.38 -17.36 -24.58
N ARG A 77 -23.07 -16.63 -23.50
CA ARG A 77 -21.99 -15.66 -23.37
C ARG A 77 -21.48 -15.78 -21.93
N SER A 78 -20.17 -15.72 -21.74
CA SER A 78 -19.60 -15.73 -20.39
C SER A 78 -20.13 -14.53 -19.59
N PRO A 79 -20.60 -14.75 -18.36
CA PRO A 79 -21.06 -13.65 -17.52
C PRO A 79 -19.88 -12.71 -17.21
N VAL A 80 -20.12 -11.40 -17.28
CA VAL A 80 -19.11 -10.39 -16.97
C VAL A 80 -19.19 -10.07 -15.49
N ILE A 81 -18.08 -10.26 -14.77
CA ILE A 81 -17.97 -9.88 -13.37
C ILE A 81 -17.48 -8.44 -13.28
N CYS A 82 -18.32 -7.55 -12.77
CA CYS A 82 -18.08 -6.10 -12.82
C CYS A 82 -17.37 -5.56 -11.57
N SER A 83 -17.27 -6.33 -10.48
CA SER A 83 -16.67 -5.88 -9.23
C SER A 83 -15.99 -7.02 -8.46
N PHE A 84 -15.01 -6.69 -7.62
CA PHE A 84 -14.35 -7.67 -6.75
C PHE A 84 -15.28 -8.23 -5.67
N GLU A 85 -16.27 -7.48 -5.21
CA GLU A 85 -17.27 -7.97 -4.25
C GLU A 85 -18.17 -9.05 -4.89
N THR A 86 -18.63 -8.79 -6.12
CA THR A 86 -19.38 -9.76 -6.92
C THR A 86 -18.52 -11.00 -7.20
N LEU A 87 -17.24 -10.81 -7.50
CA LEU A 87 -16.29 -11.90 -7.74
C LEU A 87 -16.15 -12.82 -6.52
N GLU A 88 -15.95 -12.24 -5.34
CA GLU A 88 -15.82 -12.96 -4.07
C GLU A 88 -17.08 -13.78 -3.75
N LYS A 89 -18.26 -13.18 -3.89
CA LYS A 89 -19.55 -13.87 -3.75
C LYS A 89 -19.72 -14.99 -4.77
N ALA A 90 -19.29 -14.77 -6.01
CA ALA A 90 -19.36 -15.78 -7.07
C ALA A 90 -18.46 -16.98 -6.77
N PHE A 91 -17.26 -16.78 -6.21
CA PHE A 91 -16.41 -17.89 -5.75
C PHE A 91 -17.11 -18.73 -4.67
N HIS A 92 -17.73 -18.09 -3.67
CA HIS A 92 -18.49 -18.82 -2.66
C HIS A 92 -19.65 -19.64 -3.24
N VAL A 93 -20.33 -19.13 -4.25
CA VAL A 93 -21.40 -19.87 -4.96
C VAL A 93 -20.78 -21.04 -5.74
N ALA A 94 -19.68 -20.82 -6.44
CA ALA A 94 -18.98 -21.86 -7.17
C ALA A 94 -18.55 -23.02 -6.24
N ASP A 95 -17.98 -22.70 -5.07
CA ASP A 95 -17.59 -23.69 -4.06
C ASP A 95 -18.82 -24.41 -3.47
N LYS A 96 -19.87 -23.67 -3.11
CA LYS A 96 -21.11 -24.22 -2.53
C LYS A 96 -21.76 -25.26 -3.43
N TYR A 97 -21.79 -25.00 -4.74
CA TYR A 97 -22.39 -25.90 -5.73
C TYR A 97 -21.36 -26.80 -6.43
N GLN A 98 -20.09 -26.75 -6.02
CA GLN A 98 -18.98 -27.53 -6.61
C GLN A 98 -18.91 -27.37 -8.13
N LEU A 99 -18.92 -26.12 -8.59
CA LEU A 99 -18.88 -25.74 -10.01
C LEU A 99 -17.43 -25.44 -10.42
N ASP A 100 -16.64 -26.50 -10.65
CA ASP A 100 -15.20 -26.38 -10.95
C ASP A 100 -14.91 -25.49 -12.17
N ASP A 101 -15.70 -25.61 -13.24
CA ASP A 101 -15.54 -24.79 -14.45
C ASP A 101 -15.80 -23.31 -14.19
N MET A 102 -16.83 -22.99 -13.38
CA MET A 102 -17.11 -21.63 -12.96
C MET A 102 -15.96 -21.09 -12.12
N HIS A 103 -15.49 -21.85 -11.13
CA HIS A 103 -14.38 -21.47 -10.28
C HIS A 103 -13.12 -21.15 -11.11
N HIS A 104 -12.79 -22.02 -12.07
CA HIS A 104 -11.64 -21.82 -12.96
C HIS A 104 -11.80 -20.55 -13.83
N GLN A 105 -12.96 -20.31 -14.43
CA GLN A 105 -13.20 -19.11 -15.24
C GLN A 105 -13.20 -17.82 -14.42
N LEU A 106 -13.74 -17.85 -13.19
CA LEU A 106 -13.66 -16.71 -12.27
C LEU A 106 -12.20 -16.40 -11.92
N ARG A 107 -11.36 -17.41 -11.66
CA ARG A 107 -9.92 -17.20 -11.43
C ARG A 107 -9.24 -16.60 -12.65
N GLN A 108 -9.51 -17.11 -13.85
CA GLN A 108 -8.97 -16.55 -15.09
C GLN A 108 -9.34 -15.08 -15.29
N SER A 109 -10.53 -14.65 -14.85
CA SER A 109 -10.96 -13.26 -14.95
C SER A 109 -10.04 -12.27 -14.22
N LEU A 110 -9.29 -12.70 -13.21
CA LEU A 110 -8.27 -11.88 -12.55
C LEU A 110 -7.08 -11.59 -13.48
N SER A 111 -6.76 -12.50 -14.40
CA SER A 111 -5.57 -12.39 -15.27
C SER A 111 -5.89 -11.86 -16.67
N LEU A 112 -7.17 -11.72 -17.05
CA LEU A 112 -7.56 -11.22 -18.37
C LEU A 112 -7.53 -9.70 -18.42
N ALA A 113 -6.83 -9.11 -19.38
CA ALA A 113 -6.68 -7.65 -19.49
C ALA A 113 -8.01 -6.88 -19.68
N ASP A 114 -8.95 -7.47 -20.42
CA ASP A 114 -10.24 -6.86 -20.70
C ASP A 114 -11.25 -7.02 -19.54
N SER A 115 -10.89 -7.80 -18.52
CA SER A 115 -11.77 -8.04 -17.38
C SER A 115 -11.86 -6.81 -16.47
N PRO A 116 -13.05 -6.42 -15.99
CA PRO A 116 -13.19 -5.34 -15.01
C PRO A 116 -12.43 -5.59 -13.70
N VAL A 117 -12.28 -6.86 -13.32
CA VAL A 117 -11.61 -7.32 -12.08
C VAL A 117 -10.17 -7.77 -12.35
N SER A 118 -9.57 -7.31 -13.45
CA SER A 118 -8.22 -7.66 -13.84
C SER A 118 -7.16 -7.09 -12.91
N VAL A 119 -6.10 -7.87 -12.67
CA VAL A 119 -4.85 -7.42 -12.06
C VAL A 119 -4.27 -6.20 -12.80
N PHE A 120 -4.48 -6.09 -14.12
CA PHE A 120 -3.96 -4.96 -14.90
C PHE A 120 -4.77 -3.67 -14.76
N ARG A 121 -6.02 -3.75 -14.27
CA ARG A 121 -6.88 -2.58 -14.02
C ARG A 121 -6.79 -2.13 -12.57
N ASP A 122 -6.93 -3.07 -11.65
CA ASP A 122 -6.86 -2.82 -10.21
C ASP A 122 -6.08 -3.96 -9.55
N PRO A 123 -4.74 -3.83 -9.49
CA PRO A 123 -3.91 -4.88 -8.93
C PRO A 123 -4.09 -5.04 -7.42
N LEU A 124 -4.51 -3.99 -6.69
CA LEU A 124 -4.72 -4.07 -5.24
C LEU A 124 -6.00 -4.85 -4.91
N GLY A 125 -7.09 -4.57 -5.64
CA GLY A 125 -8.32 -5.35 -5.53
C GLY A 125 -8.11 -6.82 -5.89
N ALA A 126 -7.37 -7.08 -6.97
CA ALA A 126 -7.04 -8.43 -7.40
C ALA A 126 -6.12 -9.15 -6.40
N LEU A 127 -5.12 -8.45 -5.84
CA LEU A 127 -4.24 -8.98 -4.80
C LEU A 127 -5.03 -9.40 -3.56
N ARG A 128 -6.00 -8.58 -3.12
CA ARG A 128 -6.85 -8.90 -1.96
C ARG A 128 -7.61 -10.22 -2.18
N ILE A 129 -8.31 -10.34 -3.31
CA ILE A 129 -9.08 -11.55 -3.64
C ILE A 129 -8.18 -12.78 -3.84
N ALA A 130 -7.09 -12.63 -4.60
CA ALA A 130 -6.17 -13.73 -4.84
C ALA A 130 -5.52 -14.21 -3.54
N SER A 131 -5.21 -13.30 -2.61
CA SER A 131 -4.64 -13.63 -1.30
C SER A 131 -5.64 -14.35 -0.40
N SER A 132 -6.91 -13.90 -0.37
CA SER A 132 -7.94 -14.53 0.47
C SER A 132 -8.30 -15.94 -0.01
N LEU A 133 -8.25 -16.18 -1.33
CA LEU A 133 -8.54 -17.49 -1.94
C LEU A 133 -7.30 -18.38 -2.13
N GLY A 134 -6.10 -17.89 -1.82
CA GLY A 134 -4.85 -18.66 -1.89
C GLY A 134 -4.29 -18.87 -3.30
N PHE A 135 -4.66 -18.04 -4.29
CA PHE A 135 -4.21 -18.12 -5.68
C PHE A 135 -2.82 -17.51 -5.86
N GLN A 136 -1.78 -18.29 -5.54
CA GLN A 136 -0.39 -17.79 -5.46
C GLN A 136 0.15 -17.20 -6.77
N ASP A 137 -0.23 -17.73 -7.92
CA ASP A 137 0.25 -17.22 -9.21
C ASP A 137 -0.27 -15.80 -9.46
N GLU A 138 -1.56 -15.58 -9.20
CA GLU A 138 -2.23 -14.29 -9.31
C GLU A 138 -1.77 -13.31 -8.23
N VAL A 139 -1.47 -13.80 -7.02
CA VAL A 139 -0.84 -13.00 -5.96
C VAL A 139 0.51 -12.46 -6.44
N ASN A 140 1.38 -13.33 -6.96
CA ASN A 140 2.70 -12.94 -7.45
C ASN A 140 2.60 -11.95 -8.62
N LEU A 141 1.66 -12.20 -9.55
CA LEU A 141 1.40 -11.30 -10.66
C LEU A 141 0.94 -9.93 -10.16
N ALA A 142 -0.02 -9.89 -9.24
CA ALA A 142 -0.56 -8.65 -8.69
C ALA A 142 0.48 -7.84 -7.92
N ILE A 143 1.38 -8.51 -7.16
CA ILE A 143 2.52 -7.85 -6.50
C ILE A 143 3.44 -7.22 -7.56
N SER A 144 3.80 -7.97 -8.60
CA SER A 144 4.72 -7.47 -9.64
C SER A 144 4.16 -6.27 -10.40
N VAL A 145 2.85 -6.26 -10.68
CA VAL A 145 2.17 -5.14 -11.33
C VAL A 145 2.09 -3.95 -10.37
N SER A 146 1.71 -4.19 -9.10
CA SER A 146 1.62 -3.14 -8.09
C SER A 146 2.94 -2.41 -7.86
N GLN A 147 4.06 -3.15 -7.79
CA GLN A 147 5.39 -2.55 -7.58
C GLN A 147 5.81 -1.59 -8.71
N ASN A 148 5.33 -1.80 -9.93
CA ASN A 148 5.62 -0.92 -11.07
C ASN A 148 4.65 0.27 -11.15
N GLN A 149 3.44 0.11 -10.63
CA GLN A 149 2.39 1.14 -10.71
C GLN A 149 2.39 2.09 -9.51
N TYR A 150 2.75 1.61 -8.31
CA TYR A 150 2.67 2.38 -7.07
C TYR A 150 4.05 2.64 -6.47
N GLN A 151 4.29 3.90 -6.09
CA GLN A 151 5.46 4.30 -5.31
C GLN A 151 5.17 4.13 -3.82
N LEU A 152 5.31 2.89 -3.32
CA LEU A 152 5.00 2.50 -1.93
C LEU A 152 5.93 3.11 -0.86
N ASN A 153 6.79 4.07 -1.24
CA ASN A 153 7.56 4.91 -0.33
C ASN A 153 6.91 6.29 -0.09
N THR A 154 5.85 6.63 -0.82
CA THR A 154 5.17 7.92 -0.70
C THR A 154 3.93 7.80 0.18
N ILE A 155 3.70 8.80 1.04
CA ILE A 155 2.55 8.85 1.95
C ILE A 155 1.22 8.80 1.19
N ASP A 156 1.09 9.54 0.09
CA ASP A 156 -0.17 9.59 -0.66
C ASP A 156 -0.54 8.23 -1.26
N CYS A 157 0.44 7.48 -1.80
CA CYS A 157 0.20 6.10 -2.25
C CYS A 157 -0.17 5.16 -1.10
N LEU A 158 0.45 5.30 0.08
CA LEU A 158 0.12 4.45 1.23
C LEU A 158 -1.28 4.74 1.79
N LEU A 159 -1.73 5.99 1.73
CA LEU A 159 -3.11 6.35 2.05
C LEU A 159 -4.09 5.72 1.05
N GLU A 160 -3.79 5.76 -0.26
CA GLU A 160 -4.60 5.10 -1.29
C GLU A 160 -4.69 3.58 -1.09
N VAL A 161 -3.58 2.93 -0.71
CA VAL A 161 -3.56 1.50 -0.38
C VAL A 161 -4.43 1.22 0.86
N ALA A 162 -4.32 2.04 1.91
CA ALA A 162 -5.11 1.91 3.13
C ALA A 162 -6.62 2.06 2.86
N GLU A 163 -7.02 2.99 1.99
CA GLU A 163 -8.42 3.19 1.59
C GLU A 163 -9.00 1.97 0.86
N ARG A 164 -8.23 1.38 -0.06
CA ARG A 164 -8.69 0.20 -0.83
C ARG A 164 -8.60 -1.11 -0.03
N THR A 165 -7.68 -1.18 0.91
CA THR A 165 -7.42 -2.39 1.71
C THR A 165 -7.28 -2.04 3.19
N PRO A 166 -8.39 -1.82 3.92
CA PRO A 166 -8.34 -1.44 5.33
C PRO A 166 -7.55 -2.41 6.23
N ASP A 167 -7.59 -3.71 5.93
CA ASP A 167 -6.83 -4.74 6.66
C ASP A 167 -5.30 -4.55 6.58
N SER A 168 -4.80 -3.74 5.63
CA SER A 168 -3.39 -3.41 5.49
C SER A 168 -2.93 -2.31 6.46
N ILE A 169 -3.84 -1.55 7.07
CA ILE A 169 -3.53 -0.38 7.91
C ILE A 169 -2.54 -0.72 9.04
N PRO A 170 -2.72 -1.81 9.83
CA PRO A 170 -1.76 -2.16 10.87
C PRO A 170 -0.35 -2.41 10.32
N TRP A 171 -0.23 -3.02 9.14
CA TRP A 171 1.04 -3.32 8.49
C TRP A 171 1.70 -2.07 7.91
N ILE A 172 0.90 -1.17 7.31
CA ILE A 172 1.38 0.15 6.86
C ILE A 172 1.95 0.93 8.05
N LYS A 173 1.24 0.97 9.17
CA LYS A 173 1.73 1.65 10.38
C LYS A 173 3.01 1.01 10.92
N LEU A 174 3.08 -0.31 10.96
CA LEU A 174 4.23 -1.05 11.48
C LEU A 174 5.48 -0.86 10.61
N LEU A 175 5.34 -0.90 9.29
CA LEU A 175 6.47 -0.94 8.35
C LEU A 175 6.77 0.43 7.74
N ALA A 176 5.76 1.11 7.20
CA ALA A 176 5.97 2.32 6.42
C ALA A 176 6.35 3.52 7.29
N ILE A 177 5.72 3.70 8.47
CA ILE A 177 6.04 4.85 9.34
C ILE A 177 7.53 4.84 9.75
N PRO A 178 8.11 3.74 10.27
CA PRO A 178 9.54 3.70 10.57
C PRO A 178 10.44 3.88 9.34
N LEU A 179 10.07 3.33 8.19
CA LEU A 179 10.85 3.44 6.95
C LEU A 179 10.91 4.89 6.46
N ILE A 180 9.76 5.55 6.33
CA ILE A 180 9.66 6.94 5.88
C ILE A 180 10.31 7.87 6.91
N ARG A 181 10.12 7.62 8.21
CA ARG A 181 10.83 8.36 9.27
C ARG A 181 12.34 8.28 9.07
N ASN A 182 12.88 7.09 8.84
CA ASN A 182 14.32 6.89 8.65
C ASN A 182 14.83 7.52 7.35
N GLU A 183 14.02 7.50 6.30
CA GLU A 183 14.29 8.18 5.04
C GLU A 183 14.37 9.70 5.25
N ILE A 184 13.36 10.32 5.87
CA ILE A 184 13.33 11.76 6.18
C ILE A 184 14.53 12.16 7.05
N ILE A 185 14.84 11.40 8.11
CA ILE A 185 15.99 11.69 8.98
C ILE A 185 17.28 11.68 8.17
N SER A 186 17.47 10.66 7.32
CA SER A 186 18.69 10.52 6.52
C SER A 186 18.78 11.60 5.45
N ASP A 187 17.67 11.91 4.78
CA ASP A 187 17.59 12.94 3.74
C ASP A 187 17.91 14.33 4.30
N VAL A 188 17.33 14.71 5.45
CA VAL A 188 17.63 16.02 6.06
C VAL A 188 19.06 16.09 6.57
N LEU A 189 19.55 15.08 7.29
CA LEU A 189 20.86 15.17 7.96
C LEU A 189 22.04 14.91 7.03
N LEU A 190 21.85 14.18 5.93
CA LEU A 190 22.95 13.80 5.03
C LEU A 190 22.93 14.55 3.69
N ASN A 191 21.94 15.42 3.44
CA ASN A 191 21.92 16.32 2.29
C ASN A 191 22.67 17.64 2.59
N PHE A 192 24.00 17.61 2.49
CA PHE A 192 24.86 18.78 2.78
C PHE A 192 24.80 19.90 1.74
N TYR A 193 24.09 19.69 0.62
CA TYR A 193 24.02 20.64 -0.49
C TYR A 193 22.87 21.62 -0.35
N GLU A 194 21.87 21.31 0.47
CA GLU A 194 20.67 22.10 0.65
C GLU A 194 20.44 22.47 2.13
N ALA A 195 19.58 23.47 2.37
CA ALA A 195 19.16 23.79 3.73
C ALA A 195 18.40 22.59 4.35
N PRO A 196 18.58 22.30 5.66
CA PRO A 196 19.28 23.09 6.65
C PRO A 196 20.78 22.74 6.82
N MET A 197 21.27 21.68 6.16
CA MET A 197 22.64 21.19 6.36
C MET A 197 23.68 21.98 5.56
N ARG A 198 23.31 22.72 4.52
CA ARG A 198 24.22 23.61 3.83
C ARG A 198 24.72 24.72 4.77
N LEU A 199 26.03 24.74 5.04
CA LEU A 199 26.64 25.75 5.91
C LEU A 199 26.78 27.12 5.24
N ALA A 200 26.98 27.15 3.91
CA ALA A 200 27.06 28.40 3.16
C ALA A 200 25.75 29.20 3.28
N GLY A 201 25.84 30.43 3.81
CA GLY A 201 24.68 31.30 4.02
C GLY A 201 23.85 30.94 5.26
N SER A 202 24.30 30.00 6.09
CA SER A 202 23.70 29.74 7.41
C SER A 202 24.26 30.68 8.47
N SER A 203 23.61 30.74 9.64
CA SER A 203 24.11 31.48 10.81
C SER A 203 25.51 31.01 11.25
N PHE A 204 25.89 29.78 10.93
CA PHE A 204 27.16 29.17 11.31
C PHE A 204 28.33 29.57 10.41
N THR A 205 28.10 30.25 9.29
CA THR A 205 29.18 30.65 8.34
C THR A 205 30.33 31.38 9.04
N ARG A 206 30.04 32.18 10.08
CA ARG A 206 31.02 32.95 10.85
C ARG A 206 31.95 32.10 11.72
N ALA A 207 31.52 30.89 12.07
CA ALA A 207 32.28 29.96 12.92
C ALA A 207 33.19 29.02 12.13
N LEU A 208 33.20 29.10 10.79
CA LEU A 208 34.08 28.29 9.95
C LEU A 208 35.55 28.71 10.10
N CYS A 209 36.48 27.75 9.97
CA CYS A 209 37.89 28.05 9.77
C CYS A 209 38.12 28.57 8.35
N GLU A 210 39.26 29.23 8.09
CA GLU A 210 39.55 29.82 6.78
C GLU A 210 39.49 28.79 5.65
N SER A 211 40.11 27.62 5.85
CA SER A 211 40.08 26.50 4.90
C SER A 211 38.66 26.01 4.56
N CYS A 212 37.79 25.85 5.57
CA CYS A 212 36.40 25.46 5.34
C CYS A 212 35.57 26.60 4.73
N SER A 213 35.80 27.84 5.15
CA SER A 213 35.10 29.02 4.63
C SER A 213 35.37 29.21 3.14
N GLU A 214 36.65 29.20 2.71
CA GLU A 214 37.05 29.36 1.32
C GLU A 214 36.53 28.24 0.42
N SER A 215 36.56 27.00 0.91
CA SER A 215 36.03 25.83 0.19
C SER A 215 34.54 25.96 -0.13
N HIS A 216 33.77 26.61 0.74
CA HIS A 216 32.33 26.83 0.57
C HIS A 216 31.98 28.15 -0.15
N HIS A 217 32.88 29.15 -0.15
CA HIS A 217 32.66 30.43 -0.84
C HIS A 217 32.84 30.36 -2.36
N TYR A 218 33.78 29.55 -2.85
CA TYR A 218 34.16 29.52 -4.27
C TYR A 218 33.47 28.43 -5.11
N GLY A 219 32.47 27.72 -4.55
CA GLY A 219 31.69 26.69 -5.27
C GLY A 219 32.50 25.49 -5.78
N ALA A 220 33.79 25.39 -5.43
CA ALA A 220 34.71 24.39 -5.97
C ALA A 220 34.61 23.04 -5.25
N HIS A 221 34.20 23.03 -3.97
CA HIS A 221 34.10 21.79 -3.18
C HIS A 221 32.81 21.76 -2.35
N ASN A 222 31.90 20.91 -2.80
CA ASN A 222 30.57 20.74 -2.25
C ASN A 222 30.55 19.72 -1.08
N SER A 223 31.71 19.33 -0.56
CA SER A 223 31.82 18.36 0.54
C SER A 223 31.71 19.03 1.90
N PRO A 224 30.95 18.46 2.86
CA PRO A 224 30.86 19.01 4.21
C PRO A 224 32.20 18.90 4.96
N PRO A 225 32.47 19.78 5.94
CA PRO A 225 33.57 19.59 6.87
C PRO A 225 33.44 18.26 7.63
N GLU A 226 34.57 17.68 8.01
CA GLU A 226 34.64 16.38 8.69
C GLU A 226 33.79 16.33 9.97
N TRP A 227 33.85 17.39 10.79
CA TRP A 227 33.05 17.47 12.02
C TRP A 227 31.55 17.42 11.74
N GLN A 228 31.11 18.07 10.65
CA GLN A 228 29.71 18.14 10.28
C GLN A 228 29.21 16.77 9.84
N ALA A 229 30.02 16.06 9.05
CA ALA A 229 29.72 14.70 8.62
C ALA A 229 29.66 13.72 9.82
N ARG A 230 30.61 13.82 10.77
CA ARG A 230 30.61 13.02 12.01
C ARG A 230 29.39 13.29 12.87
N TRP A 231 29.10 14.56 13.11
CA TRP A 231 27.91 14.97 13.87
C TRP A 231 26.63 14.46 13.21
N ALA A 232 26.44 14.73 11.91
CA ALA A 232 25.25 14.31 11.18
C ALA A 232 25.05 12.79 11.20
N ARG A 233 26.12 12.01 11.06
CA ARG A 233 26.08 10.55 11.18
C ARG A 233 25.70 10.10 12.58
N GLY A 234 26.35 10.64 13.61
CA GLY A 234 26.04 10.30 15.01
C GLY A 234 24.59 10.61 15.36
N VAL A 235 24.13 11.83 15.03
CA VAL A 235 22.73 12.24 15.21
C VAL A 235 21.79 11.29 14.47
N THR A 236 22.09 10.93 13.21
CA THR A 236 21.28 9.97 12.44
C THR A 236 21.17 8.62 13.15
N GLU A 237 22.26 8.07 13.66
CA GLU A 237 22.30 6.78 14.36
C GLU A 237 21.48 6.78 15.67
N GLU A 238 21.46 7.91 16.38
CA GLU A 238 20.69 8.08 17.62
C GLU A 238 19.19 8.33 17.35
N LEU A 239 18.87 9.23 16.42
CA LEU A 239 17.49 9.60 16.09
C LEU A 239 16.68 8.43 15.52
N LYS A 240 17.32 7.50 14.81
CA LYS A 240 16.70 6.25 14.33
C LYS A 240 16.30 5.30 15.47
N LYS A 241 16.93 5.41 16.64
CA LYS A 241 16.70 4.52 17.80
C LYS A 241 15.81 5.15 18.88
N LYS A 242 15.78 6.48 18.96
CA LYS A 242 15.18 7.22 20.08
C LYS A 242 13.88 7.95 19.70
N PRO A 243 12.92 8.09 20.62
CA PRO A 243 11.71 8.88 20.39
C PRO A 243 12.02 10.38 20.25
N ALA A 244 11.13 11.11 19.56
CA ALA A 244 11.36 12.51 19.18
C ALA A 244 11.52 13.49 20.35
N ASN A 245 10.93 13.18 21.50
CA ASN A 245 11.05 13.97 22.74
C ASN A 245 12.46 13.94 23.35
N GLU A 246 13.30 12.97 22.99
CA GLU A 246 14.69 12.87 23.45
C GLU A 246 15.69 13.53 22.48
N TRP A 247 15.22 14.13 21.38
CA TRP A 247 16.10 14.54 20.29
C TRP A 247 16.96 15.77 20.64
N GLU A 248 16.45 16.71 21.43
CA GLU A 248 17.10 18.00 21.71
C GLU A 248 18.54 17.87 22.21
N ARG A 249 18.83 16.87 23.05
CA ARG A 249 20.18 16.64 23.61
C ARG A 249 21.25 16.38 22.55
N TYR A 250 20.88 15.84 21.39
CA TYR A 250 21.82 15.51 20.30
C TYR A 250 22.19 16.72 19.43
N PHE A 251 21.46 17.84 19.57
CA PHE A 251 21.72 19.08 18.84
C PHE A 251 22.55 20.08 19.65
N GLY A 252 22.99 19.70 20.86
CA GLY A 252 23.87 20.48 21.72
C GLY A 252 25.36 20.34 21.38
N THR A 253 26.16 21.27 21.90
CA THR A 253 27.62 21.31 21.77
C THR A 253 28.30 20.11 22.42
N GLU A 254 27.78 19.62 23.55
CA GLU A 254 28.29 18.42 24.23
C GLU A 254 28.28 17.19 23.33
N TYR A 255 27.16 16.92 22.65
CA TYR A 255 27.05 15.79 21.73
C TYR A 255 27.92 15.97 20.48
N LEU A 256 28.10 17.19 19.98
CA LEU A 256 29.05 17.45 18.89
C LEU A 256 30.47 16.99 19.26
N LEU A 257 30.95 17.38 20.45
CA LEU A 257 32.29 17.02 20.91
C LEU A 257 32.43 15.51 21.09
N GLU A 258 31.39 14.86 21.63
CA GLU A 258 31.33 13.41 21.74
C GLU A 258 31.38 12.73 20.37
N ALA A 259 30.52 13.13 19.43
CA ALA A 259 30.41 12.55 18.09
C ALA A 259 31.69 12.70 17.28
N VAL A 260 32.39 13.83 17.41
CA VAL A 260 33.70 14.02 16.77
C VAL A 260 34.76 13.11 17.38
N SER A 261 34.70 12.84 18.68
CA SER A 261 35.69 12.02 19.40
C SER A 261 35.52 10.51 19.22
N ARG A 262 34.33 10.03 18.84
CA ARG A 262 34.01 8.58 18.72
C ARG A 262 34.72 7.84 17.57
N TYR A 263 35.32 8.52 16.60
CA TYR A 263 35.88 7.88 15.39
C TYR A 263 37.38 8.18 15.20
N ASP A 264 38.22 7.14 15.30
CA ASP A 264 39.68 7.23 15.11
C ASP A 264 40.09 7.43 13.64
N MET A 265 39.30 6.93 12.69
CA MET A 265 39.53 7.12 11.26
C MET A 265 38.66 8.26 10.72
N PRO A 266 39.19 9.15 9.86
CA PRO A 266 38.41 10.20 9.27
C PRO A 266 37.39 9.66 8.26
N ILE A 267 36.14 10.13 8.37
CA ILE A 267 35.06 9.86 7.43
C ILE A 267 35.42 10.46 6.05
N ARG A 268 36.20 11.55 6.02
CA ARG A 268 36.73 12.22 4.82
C ARG A 268 38.21 12.57 5.00
N THR A 269 39.01 12.46 3.94
CA THR A 269 40.41 12.91 3.96
C THR A 269 40.50 14.41 4.28
N PRO A 270 41.12 14.81 5.41
CA PRO A 270 41.19 16.21 5.80
C PRO A 270 42.05 17.00 4.80
N ARG A 271 41.54 18.12 4.29
CA ARG A 271 42.35 19.14 3.61
C ARG A 271 42.87 20.12 4.67
N GLY A 272 43.96 19.76 5.33
CA GLY A 272 44.61 20.56 6.38
C GLY A 272 43.97 20.44 7.77
N ASP A 273 44.54 21.19 8.73
CA ASP A 273 44.13 21.19 10.13
C ASP A 273 42.83 22.00 10.33
N CYS A 274 41.67 21.35 10.21
CA CYS A 274 40.38 21.99 10.43
C CYS A 274 40.17 22.34 11.92
N THR A 275 40.13 23.64 12.24
CA THR A 275 39.89 24.15 13.61
C THR A 275 38.43 24.50 13.91
N CYS A 276 37.48 24.14 13.04
CA CYS A 276 36.06 24.48 13.22
C CYS A 276 35.49 24.02 14.56
N VAL A 277 35.82 22.82 15.03
CA VAL A 277 35.32 22.28 16.31
C VAL A 277 35.82 23.10 17.49
N GLU A 278 37.06 23.57 17.44
CA GLU A 278 37.63 24.45 18.47
C GLU A 278 36.95 25.82 18.44
N LYS A 279 36.66 26.34 17.24
CA LYS A 279 35.91 27.59 17.06
C LYS A 279 34.48 27.50 17.59
N VAL A 280 33.82 26.35 17.53
CA VAL A 280 32.45 26.18 18.09
C VAL A 280 32.40 26.55 19.57
N LYS A 281 33.48 26.36 20.34
CA LYS A 281 33.54 26.79 21.75
C LYS A 281 33.40 28.30 21.93
N PHE A 282 33.82 29.08 20.94
CA PHE A 282 33.74 30.55 20.96
C PHE A 282 32.49 31.09 20.24
N TYR A 283 31.89 30.28 19.36
CA TYR A 283 30.70 30.60 18.56
C TYR A 283 29.56 29.62 18.87
N GLU A 284 29.36 29.33 20.15
CA GLU A 284 28.37 28.35 20.61
C GLU A 284 26.94 28.79 20.23
N TYR A 285 26.66 30.08 20.34
CA TYR A 285 25.35 30.64 19.97
C TYR A 285 25.02 30.39 18.49
N GLU A 286 25.98 30.57 17.59
CA GLU A 286 25.82 30.33 16.16
C GLU A 286 25.61 28.85 15.83
N PHE A 287 26.34 27.96 16.53
CA PHE A 287 26.15 26.52 16.41
C PHE A 287 24.75 26.11 16.84
N LEU A 288 24.34 26.51 18.06
CA LEU A 288 23.04 26.18 18.61
C LEU A 288 21.90 26.74 17.76
N GLY A 289 22.06 27.95 17.22
CA GLY A 289 21.09 28.54 16.29
C GLY A 289 20.92 27.72 15.01
N TRP A 290 22.03 27.25 14.43
CA TRP A 290 22.01 26.38 13.25
C TRP A 290 21.46 24.99 13.56
N SER A 291 21.95 24.30 14.59
CA SER A 291 21.51 22.96 14.95
C SER A 291 20.03 22.93 15.37
N SER A 292 19.55 23.96 16.06
CA SER A 292 18.13 24.13 16.39
C SER A 292 17.28 24.37 15.14
N HIS A 293 17.81 25.02 14.11
CA HIS A 293 17.13 25.11 12.82
C HIS A 293 17.02 23.73 12.15
N VAL A 294 18.09 22.93 12.17
CA VAL A 294 18.08 21.55 11.66
C VAL A 294 17.01 20.71 12.38
N LEU A 295 16.95 20.78 13.72
CA LEU A 295 15.93 20.08 14.51
C LEU A 295 14.50 20.50 14.14
N ARG A 296 14.24 21.81 14.02
CA ARG A 296 12.91 22.30 13.59
C ARG A 296 12.54 21.84 12.19
N SER A 297 13.49 21.84 11.25
CA SER A 297 13.27 21.34 9.90
C SER A 297 12.95 19.84 9.87
N LEU A 298 13.65 19.04 10.69
CA LEU A 298 13.33 17.61 10.89
C LEU A 298 11.92 17.42 11.42
N GLN A 299 11.57 18.09 12.52
CA GLN A 299 10.24 18.02 13.13
C GLN A 299 9.15 18.41 12.13
N SER A 300 9.33 19.53 11.42
CA SER A 300 8.39 19.99 10.41
C SER A 300 8.19 19.00 9.27
N ARG A 301 9.23 18.29 8.83
CA ARG A 301 9.09 17.29 7.77
C ARG A 301 8.43 16.02 8.28
N LEU A 302 8.64 15.63 9.53
CA LEU A 302 8.03 14.43 10.12
C LEU A 302 6.53 14.59 10.40
N GLU A 303 6.01 15.83 10.46
CA GLU A 303 4.57 16.11 10.61
C GLU A 303 3.71 15.40 9.56
N CYS A 304 4.23 15.13 8.36
CA CYS A 304 3.51 14.40 7.33
C CYS A 304 3.13 12.97 7.76
N LEU A 305 3.89 12.34 8.66
CA LEU A 305 3.64 10.99 9.17
C LEU A 305 2.36 10.92 10.02
N LYS A 306 1.90 12.04 10.60
CA LYS A 306 0.65 12.09 11.36
C LYS A 306 -0.55 11.65 10.54
N LYS A 307 -0.51 11.85 9.21
CA LYS A 307 -1.56 11.34 8.30
C LYS A 307 -1.67 9.82 8.35
N LEU A 308 -0.53 9.12 8.35
CA LEU A 308 -0.49 7.65 8.44
C LEU A 308 -0.84 7.15 9.85
N GLU A 309 -0.42 7.89 10.88
CA GLU A 309 -0.77 7.57 12.27
C GLU A 309 -2.28 7.67 12.53
N ALA A 310 -2.94 8.61 11.87
CA ALA A 310 -4.38 8.87 11.98
C ALA A 310 -5.28 7.88 11.25
N LEU A 311 -4.75 6.97 10.43
CA LEU A 311 -5.54 5.92 9.77
C LEU A 311 -6.25 5.05 10.82
N SER A 312 -7.54 4.81 10.67
CA SER A 312 -8.35 4.01 11.60
C SER A 312 -8.44 2.56 11.18
#